data_AF-A0A1V6A2R1-F1
#
_entry.id   AF-A0A1V6A2R1-F1
#
_cell.length_a   1.000
_cell.length_b   1.000
_cell.length_c   1.000
_cell.angle_alpha   90.00
_cell.angle_beta   90.00
_cell.angle_gamma   90.00
#
_symmetry.space_group_name_H-M   'P 1'
#
loop_
_entity.id
_entity.type
_entity.pdbx_description
1 polymer ?
#
loop_
_entity_poly.entity_id
_entity_poly.type
_entity_poly.pdbx_seq_one_letter_code
_entity_poly.pdbx_strand_id
1 'polypeptide(L)'
;MTDIARYRDAERGDYIIQNWMRNRNTIEFLGIWEQLNNPDFNSIEFDGIRKQAGLNSFSLTPKRWISQTGAIGIIAKTGRYGGTFAHKDIAFEFASWISVEFKLYLIKEFQRLKEEEFKQLGWDIRRNLAKINYRIHTDAIKENLIPPELSPQQINLVYASEADVLNMALFGMTAKQWRDSHPGDKGNIRDYANTSQLVCLSNLENLNALFIQEKTPQPERLRKLNQIAIQQMGILTTDTRLRFLKVGDE
;
A
#
# COMPACT_ATOMS: atom_id res chain seq x y z
N MET A 1 -22.75 14.78 15.56
CA MET A 1 -22.67 16.04 14.77
C MET A 1 -22.88 17.27 15.62
N THR A 2 -23.85 17.27 16.55
CA THR A 2 -24.12 18.42 17.43
C THR A 2 -22.87 18.94 18.15
N ASP A 3 -22.02 18.07 18.67
CA ASP A 3 -20.80 18.53 19.37
C ASP A 3 -19.78 19.19 18.43
N ILE A 4 -19.64 18.67 17.20
CA ILE A 4 -18.79 19.26 16.15
C ILE A 4 -19.32 20.66 15.79
N ALA A 5 -20.64 20.81 15.69
CA ALA A 5 -21.28 22.10 15.43
C ALA A 5 -21.08 23.09 16.59
N ARG A 6 -21.24 22.62 17.84
CA ARG A 6 -21.04 23.42 19.06
C ARG A 6 -19.60 23.84 19.28
N TYR A 7 -18.64 23.02 18.85
CA TYR A 7 -17.23 23.42 18.86
C TYR A 7 -16.98 24.64 17.98
N ARG A 8 -17.74 24.79 16.88
CA ARG A 8 -17.67 25.96 15.99
C ARG A 8 -18.47 27.16 16.51
N ASP A 9 -19.68 26.92 16.99
CA ASP A 9 -20.56 27.92 17.61
C ASP A 9 -21.43 27.27 18.68
N ALA A 10 -21.12 27.56 19.95
CA ALA A 10 -21.75 26.93 21.10
C ALA A 10 -23.25 27.27 21.23
N GLU A 11 -23.68 28.45 20.77
CA GLU A 11 -25.05 28.92 20.89
C GLU A 11 -25.92 28.50 19.70
N ARG A 12 -25.34 28.36 18.50
CA ARG A 12 -26.08 28.15 17.24
C ARG A 12 -25.77 26.83 16.54
N GLY A 13 -25.38 25.79 17.29
CA GLY A 13 -25.04 24.47 16.73
C GLY A 13 -26.14 23.86 15.83
N ASP A 14 -27.41 23.98 16.21
CA ASP A 14 -28.52 23.46 15.39
C ASP A 14 -28.71 24.22 14.07
N TYR A 15 -28.42 25.52 14.07
CA TYR A 15 -28.46 26.36 12.87
C TYR A 15 -27.33 26.02 11.89
N ILE A 16 -26.15 25.66 12.39
CA ILE A 16 -25.04 25.18 11.55
C ILE A 16 -25.43 23.89 10.82
N ILE A 17 -26.04 22.94 11.53
CA ILE A 17 -26.51 21.69 10.93
C ILE A 17 -27.59 21.96 9.88
N GLN A 18 -28.53 22.86 10.17
CA GLN A 18 -29.56 23.24 9.21
C GLN A 18 -28.97 23.92 7.96
N ASN A 19 -27.97 24.79 8.10
CA ASN A 19 -27.28 25.40 6.96
C ASN A 19 -26.53 24.39 6.11
N TRP A 20 -25.89 23.40 6.74
CA TRP A 20 -25.26 22.31 6.01
C TRP A 20 -26.28 21.53 5.18
N MET A 21 -27.43 21.18 5.77
CA MET A 21 -28.53 20.48 5.10
C MET A 21 -29.23 21.30 3.99
N ARG A 22 -28.96 22.61 3.87
CA ARG A 22 -29.47 23.43 2.74
C ARG A 22 -28.63 23.27 1.48
N ASN A 23 -27.38 22.84 1.61
CA ASN A 23 -26.46 22.73 0.48
C ASN A 23 -26.85 21.55 -0.40
N ARG A 24 -26.96 21.80 -1.72
CA ARG A 24 -27.28 20.77 -2.70
C ARG A 24 -26.27 19.61 -2.69
N ASN A 25 -24.97 19.90 -2.59
CA ASN A 25 -23.94 18.85 -2.55
C ASN A 25 -24.08 17.99 -1.29
N THR A 26 -24.48 18.58 -0.16
CA THR A 26 -24.77 17.83 1.07
C THR A 26 -25.96 16.90 0.87
N ILE A 27 -27.06 17.38 0.27
CA ILE A 27 -28.23 16.54 0.00
C ILE A 27 -27.89 15.40 -0.96
N GLU A 28 -27.11 15.67 -2.01
CA GLU A 28 -26.64 14.65 -2.93
C GLU A 28 -25.76 13.60 -2.22
N PHE A 29 -24.79 14.04 -1.41
CA PHE A 29 -23.96 13.14 -0.62
C PHE A 29 -24.78 12.24 0.31
N LEU A 30 -25.71 12.84 1.07
CA LEU A 30 -26.58 12.10 1.99
C LEU A 30 -27.46 11.09 1.24
N GLY A 31 -28.07 11.49 0.13
CA GLY A 31 -28.91 10.60 -0.66
C GLY A 31 -28.13 9.43 -1.24
N ILE A 32 -26.92 9.65 -1.77
CA ILE A 32 -26.06 8.57 -2.27
C ILE A 32 -25.66 7.63 -1.13
N TRP A 33 -25.28 8.18 0.03
CA TRP A 33 -24.91 7.37 1.18
C TRP A 33 -26.09 6.48 1.63
N GLU A 34 -27.30 7.02 1.68
CA GLU A 34 -28.50 6.25 2.03
C GLU A 34 -28.83 5.20 0.97
N GLN A 35 -28.78 5.51 -0.32
CA GLN A 35 -29.02 4.52 -1.39
C GLN A 35 -28.09 3.32 -1.33
N LEU A 36 -26.84 3.52 -0.89
CA LEU A 36 -25.86 2.44 -0.76
C LEU A 36 -26.04 1.61 0.51
N ASN A 37 -26.60 2.18 1.58
CA ASN A 37 -26.58 1.58 2.92
C ASN A 37 -27.97 1.32 3.54
N ASN A 38 -29.04 1.81 2.92
CA ASN A 38 -30.41 1.77 3.43
C ASN A 38 -31.38 1.24 2.36
N PRO A 39 -31.70 -0.07 2.39
CA PRO A 39 -32.62 -0.68 1.43
C PRO A 39 -34.03 -0.07 1.42
N ASP A 40 -34.47 0.50 2.54
CA ASP A 40 -35.81 1.07 2.72
C ASP A 40 -35.84 2.58 2.40
N PHE A 41 -34.76 3.14 1.83
CA PHE A 41 -34.66 4.56 1.53
C PHE A 41 -35.63 5.00 0.43
N ASN A 42 -36.45 6.00 0.75
CA ASN A 42 -37.42 6.55 -0.18
C ASN A 42 -36.74 7.49 -1.20
N SER A 43 -36.30 6.91 -2.32
CA SER A 43 -35.63 7.61 -3.41
C SER A 43 -36.53 8.64 -4.13
N ILE A 44 -37.85 8.45 -4.12
CA ILE A 44 -38.80 9.38 -4.77
C ILE A 44 -38.85 10.71 -4.00
N GLU A 45 -39.02 10.64 -2.68
CA GLU A 45 -39.00 11.84 -1.84
C GLU A 45 -37.62 12.51 -1.85
N PHE A 46 -36.55 11.72 -1.85
CA PHE A 46 -35.19 12.23 -2.02
C PHE A 46 -35.05 13.08 -3.28
N ASP A 47 -35.51 12.60 -4.44
CA ASP A 47 -35.43 13.35 -5.69
C ASP A 47 -36.23 14.66 -5.64
N GLY A 48 -37.38 14.66 -4.95
CA GLY A 48 -38.15 15.88 -4.68
C GLY A 48 -37.37 16.90 -3.86
N ILE A 49 -36.74 16.45 -2.76
CA ILE A 49 -35.91 17.29 -1.88
C ILE A 49 -34.68 17.82 -2.64
N ARG A 50 -33.99 16.95 -3.40
CA ARG A 50 -32.80 17.29 -4.17
C ARG A 50 -33.07 18.38 -5.22
N LYS A 51 -34.23 18.33 -5.89
CA LYS A 51 -34.63 19.36 -6.87
C LYS A 51 -34.84 20.74 -6.24
N GLN A 52 -35.28 20.79 -4.98
CA GLN A 52 -35.50 22.04 -4.25
C GLN A 52 -34.23 22.57 -3.56
N ALA A 53 -33.25 21.70 -3.33
CA ALA A 53 -32.01 22.06 -2.66
C ALA A 53 -31.23 23.14 -3.43
N GLY A 54 -30.68 24.10 -2.69
CA GLY A 54 -29.98 25.27 -3.25
C GLY A 54 -30.85 26.48 -3.55
N LEU A 55 -32.19 26.38 -3.48
CA LEU A 55 -33.05 27.58 -3.51
C LEU A 55 -32.88 28.38 -2.21
N ASN A 56 -32.93 29.72 -2.30
CA ASN A 56 -32.83 30.58 -1.11
C ASN A 56 -33.93 30.29 -0.07
N SER A 57 -35.13 29.92 -0.54
CA SER A 57 -36.28 29.53 0.30
C SER A 57 -36.18 28.11 0.86
N PHE A 58 -35.25 27.29 0.37
CA PHE A 58 -35.12 25.90 0.81
C PHE A 58 -34.59 25.83 2.23
N SER A 59 -35.25 25.01 3.04
CA SER A 59 -34.88 24.73 4.42
C SER A 59 -35.24 23.28 4.75
N LEU A 60 -34.25 22.54 5.26
CA LEU A 60 -34.40 21.15 5.62
C LEU A 60 -33.76 20.92 6.99
N THR A 61 -34.52 20.32 7.90
CA THR A 61 -34.01 19.91 9.20
C THR A 61 -33.68 18.41 9.18
N PRO A 62 -32.75 17.94 10.03
CA PRO A 62 -32.47 16.50 10.17
C PRO A 62 -33.72 15.66 10.41
N LYS A 63 -34.64 16.13 11.26
CA LYS A 63 -35.91 15.43 11.53
C LYS A 63 -36.77 15.31 10.28
N ARG A 64 -36.89 16.39 9.49
CA ARG A 64 -37.67 16.40 8.26
C ARG A 64 -37.07 15.46 7.21
N TRP A 65 -35.74 15.49 7.04
CA TRP A 65 -35.01 14.55 6.19
C TRP A 65 -35.36 13.10 6.56
N ILE A 66 -35.15 12.70 7.82
CA ILE A 66 -35.43 11.35 8.31
C ILE A 66 -36.90 10.96 8.06
N SER A 67 -37.85 11.84 8.41
CA SER A 67 -39.28 11.52 8.28
C SER A 67 -39.76 11.37 6.83
N GLN A 68 -39.16 12.10 5.88
CA GLN A 68 -39.59 12.09 4.48
C GLN A 68 -38.90 10.97 3.70
N THR A 69 -37.64 10.70 3.98
CA THR A 69 -36.84 9.76 3.18
C THR A 69 -36.63 8.40 3.85
N GLY A 70 -36.97 8.25 5.14
CA GLY A 70 -36.64 7.04 5.90
C GLY A 70 -35.15 6.89 6.18
N ALA A 71 -34.39 7.99 6.13
CA ALA A 71 -32.93 7.99 6.31
C ALA A 71 -32.49 7.41 7.66
N ILE A 72 -31.45 6.59 7.63
CA ILE A 72 -30.85 5.95 8.83
C ILE A 72 -29.48 6.53 9.19
N GLY A 73 -28.83 7.22 8.26
CA GLY A 73 -27.50 7.78 8.40
C GLY A 73 -27.43 8.99 9.34
N ILE A 74 -28.57 9.64 9.60
CA ILE A 74 -28.71 10.73 10.57
C ILE A 74 -29.77 10.34 11.60
N ILE A 75 -29.51 10.61 12.88
CA ILE A 75 -30.42 10.34 13.99
C ILE A 75 -30.62 11.64 14.78
N ALA A 76 -31.86 12.10 14.89
CA ALA A 76 -32.21 13.30 15.66
C ALA A 76 -33.01 12.92 16.93
N LYS A 77 -32.42 13.12 18.11
CA LYS A 77 -33.04 12.84 19.42
C LYS A 77 -33.37 14.14 20.17
N THR A 78 -34.46 14.17 20.92
CA THR A 78 -34.82 15.27 21.84
C THR A 78 -34.52 14.89 23.29
N GLY A 79 -34.42 15.88 24.18
CA GLY A 79 -34.25 15.67 25.63
C GLY A 79 -32.87 16.05 26.15
N ARG A 80 -32.58 15.69 27.41
CA ARG A 80 -31.35 16.08 28.14
C ARG A 80 -30.05 15.59 27.49
N TYR A 81 -30.12 14.47 26.76
CA TYR A 81 -29.04 13.93 25.91
C TYR A 81 -29.42 13.97 24.42
N GLY A 82 -30.30 14.91 24.06
CA GLY A 82 -30.74 15.15 22.70
C GLY A 82 -29.65 15.78 21.85
N GLY A 83 -29.80 15.62 20.54
CA GLY A 83 -28.84 16.07 19.55
C GLY A 83 -29.03 15.36 18.21
N THR A 84 -28.27 15.83 17.23
CA THR A 84 -28.14 15.21 15.91
C THR A 84 -26.84 14.40 15.87
N PHE A 85 -27.02 13.10 15.69
CA PHE A 85 -25.98 12.11 15.51
C PHE A 85 -25.98 11.66 14.06
N ALA A 86 -24.86 11.14 13.59
CA ALA A 86 -24.78 10.56 12.25
C ALA A 86 -23.78 9.43 12.20
N HIS A 87 -23.91 8.60 11.18
CA HIS A 87 -22.88 7.64 10.81
C HIS A 87 -21.53 8.33 10.63
N LYS A 88 -20.43 7.60 10.85
CA LYS A 88 -19.07 8.16 10.79
C LYS A 88 -18.79 8.87 9.45
N ASP A 89 -19.15 8.30 8.30
CA ASP A 89 -18.87 8.91 7.00
C ASP A 89 -19.58 10.26 6.84
N ILE A 90 -20.84 10.33 7.26
CA ILE A 90 -21.66 11.54 7.26
C ILE A 90 -21.10 12.58 8.24
N ALA A 91 -20.64 12.14 9.41
CA ALA A 91 -19.99 13.00 10.39
C ALA A 91 -18.65 13.56 9.88
N PHE A 92 -17.87 12.77 9.14
CA PHE A 92 -16.62 13.18 8.50
C PHE A 92 -16.88 14.20 7.38
N GLU A 93 -17.91 14.00 6.56
CA GLU A 93 -18.31 14.97 5.54
C GLU A 93 -18.76 16.29 6.19
N PHE A 94 -19.58 16.22 7.24
CA PHE A 94 -19.98 17.40 8.00
C PHE A 94 -18.78 18.15 8.60
N ALA A 95 -17.84 17.42 9.22
CA ALA A 95 -16.63 18.00 9.78
C ALA A 95 -15.76 18.65 8.70
N SER A 96 -15.64 18.02 7.52
CA SER A 96 -14.90 18.54 6.37
C SER A 96 -15.54 19.77 5.75
N TRP A 97 -16.87 19.87 5.79
CA TRP A 97 -17.59 21.08 5.38
C TRP A 97 -17.40 22.22 6.38
N ILE A 98 -17.41 21.95 7.69
CA ILE A 98 -17.21 22.96 8.75
C ILE A 98 -15.78 23.48 8.78
N SER A 99 -14.80 22.58 8.67
CA SER A 99 -13.39 22.88 8.90
C SER A 99 -12.55 22.53 7.67
N VAL A 100 -12.06 23.56 6.98
CA VAL A 100 -11.11 23.44 5.87
C VAL A 100 -9.82 22.75 6.34
N GLU A 101 -9.38 23.03 7.57
CA GLU A 101 -8.20 22.40 8.16
C GLU A 101 -8.42 20.88 8.33
N PHE A 102 -9.56 20.47 8.89
CA PHE A 102 -9.91 19.05 9.00
C PHE A 102 -9.96 18.37 7.63
N LYS A 103 -10.53 19.05 6.63
CA LYS A 103 -10.58 18.55 5.25
C LYS A 103 -9.18 18.31 4.67
N LEU A 104 -8.24 19.23 4.89
CA LEU A 104 -6.85 19.06 4.46
C LEU A 104 -6.15 17.93 5.20
N TYR A 105 -6.38 17.76 6.50
CA TYR A 105 -5.84 16.63 7.25
C TYR A 105 -6.39 15.29 6.76
N LEU A 106 -7.69 15.22 6.45
CA LEU A 106 -8.29 14.01 5.89
C LEU A 106 -7.65 13.61 4.55
N ILE A 107 -7.38 14.59 3.67
CA ILE A 107 -6.67 14.35 2.40
C ILE A 107 -5.25 13.84 2.65
N LYS A 108 -4.50 14.52 3.53
CA LYS A 108 -3.12 14.10 3.88
C LYS A 108 -3.08 12.71 4.50
N GLU A 109 -4.04 12.39 5.35
CA GLU A 109 -4.12 11.09 6.01
C GLU A 109 -4.44 9.97 5.02
N PHE A 110 -5.35 10.22 4.06
CA PHE A 110 -5.60 9.28 2.97
C PHE A 110 -4.35 9.04 2.12
N GLN A 111 -3.61 10.10 1.77
CA GLN A 111 -2.34 9.99 1.03
C GLN A 111 -1.31 9.18 1.82
N ARG A 112 -1.16 9.45 3.13
CA ARG A 112 -0.25 8.70 4.02
C ARG A 112 -0.60 7.21 4.04
N LEU A 113 -1.88 6.87 4.20
CA LEU A 113 -2.34 5.48 4.19
C LEU A 113 -2.05 4.79 2.85
N LYS A 114 -2.23 5.49 1.72
CA LYS A 114 -1.90 4.95 0.40
C LYS A 114 -0.40 4.70 0.21
N GLU A 115 0.44 5.61 0.69
CA GLU A 115 1.88 5.42 0.65
C GLU A 115 2.33 4.24 1.51
N GLU A 116 1.71 4.04 2.68
CA GLU A 116 1.99 2.91 3.56
C GLU A 116 1.53 1.58 2.96
N GLU A 117 0.32 1.52 2.40
CA GLU A 117 -0.22 0.35 1.70
C GLU A 117 0.69 -0.05 0.53
N PHE A 118 1.17 0.93 -0.26
CA PHE A 118 2.09 0.68 -1.37
C PHE A 118 3.45 0.15 -0.90
N LYS A 119 3.98 0.68 0.22
CA LYS A 119 5.23 0.18 0.83
C LYS A 119 5.09 -1.27 1.30
N GLN A 120 3.99 -1.61 1.97
CA GLN A 120 3.73 -2.98 2.42
C GLN A 120 3.60 -3.94 1.25
N LEU A 121 2.82 -3.59 0.23
CA LEU A 121 2.66 -4.41 -0.97
C LEU A 121 4.01 -4.65 -1.67
N GLY A 122 4.83 -3.59 -1.83
CA GLY A 122 6.16 -3.70 -2.40
C GLY A 122 7.09 -4.60 -1.57
N TRP A 123 6.98 -4.56 -0.25
CA TRP A 123 7.75 -5.42 0.66
C TRP A 123 7.32 -6.89 0.57
N ASP A 124 6.02 -7.16 0.55
CA ASP A 124 5.47 -8.50 0.43
C ASP A 124 5.85 -9.16 -0.91
N ILE A 125 5.76 -8.42 -2.01
CA ILE A 125 6.18 -8.90 -3.34
C ILE A 125 7.66 -9.27 -3.31
N ARG A 126 8.52 -8.39 -2.79
CA ARG A 126 9.97 -8.65 -2.72
C ARG A 126 10.29 -9.89 -1.89
N ARG A 127 9.63 -10.05 -0.74
CA ARG A 127 9.84 -11.19 0.15
C ARG A 127 9.40 -12.51 -0.48
N ASN A 128 8.24 -12.51 -1.14
CA ASN A 128 7.74 -13.70 -1.82
C ASN A 128 8.60 -14.08 -3.02
N LEU A 129 9.04 -13.10 -3.82
CA LEU A 129 9.93 -13.33 -4.95
C LEU A 129 11.27 -13.91 -4.51
N ALA A 130 11.90 -13.35 -3.47
CA ALA A 130 13.13 -13.88 -2.91
C ALA A 130 12.98 -15.34 -2.42
N LYS A 131 11.86 -15.66 -1.75
CA LYS A 131 11.58 -17.03 -1.27
C LYS A 131 11.39 -18.03 -2.42
N ILE A 132 10.71 -17.62 -3.49
CA ILE A 132 10.50 -18.46 -4.67
C ILE A 132 11.84 -18.69 -5.37
N ASN A 133 12.64 -17.65 -5.58
CA ASN A 133 13.93 -17.72 -6.26
C ASN A 133 14.94 -18.59 -5.49
N TYR A 134 14.97 -18.45 -4.16
CA TYR A 134 15.78 -19.33 -3.31
C TYR A 134 15.41 -20.79 -3.52
N ARG A 135 14.12 -21.14 -3.53
CA ARG A 135 13.67 -22.52 -3.76
C ARG A 135 14.07 -23.04 -5.13
N ILE A 136 13.81 -22.26 -6.19
CA ILE A 136 14.19 -22.61 -7.57
C ILE A 136 15.69 -22.90 -7.66
N HIS A 137 16.51 -22.05 -7.06
CA HIS A 137 17.96 -22.22 -7.05
C HIS A 137 18.40 -23.45 -6.25
N THR A 138 17.87 -23.64 -5.03
CA THR A 138 18.22 -24.80 -4.21
C THR A 138 17.77 -26.13 -4.80
N ASP A 139 16.62 -26.15 -5.48
CA ASP A 139 16.10 -27.34 -6.15
C ASP A 139 16.98 -27.69 -7.36
N ALA A 140 17.39 -26.70 -8.16
CA ALA A 140 18.31 -26.92 -9.27
C ALA A 140 19.67 -27.48 -8.80
N ILE A 141 20.23 -26.96 -7.70
CA ILE A 141 21.45 -27.53 -7.08
C ILE A 141 21.20 -28.98 -6.67
N LYS A 142 20.10 -29.24 -5.95
CA LYS A 142 19.79 -30.56 -5.43
C LYS A 142 19.64 -31.61 -6.53
N GLU A 143 18.97 -31.26 -7.61
CA GLU A 143 18.65 -32.20 -8.70
C GLU A 143 19.83 -32.44 -9.65
N ASN A 144 20.73 -31.47 -9.81
CA ASN A 144 21.75 -31.53 -10.87
C ASN A 144 23.19 -31.61 -10.34
N LEU A 145 23.45 -31.15 -9.10
CA LEU A 145 24.80 -31.02 -8.56
C LEU A 145 25.06 -31.90 -7.33
N ILE A 146 24.03 -32.49 -6.72
CA ILE A 146 24.17 -33.36 -5.54
C ILE A 146 24.05 -34.84 -5.96
N PRO A 147 25.16 -35.60 -5.95
CA PRO A 147 25.12 -37.05 -6.08
C PRO A 147 24.32 -37.75 -4.96
N PRO A 148 23.70 -38.92 -5.22
CA PRO A 148 22.87 -39.64 -4.26
C PRO A 148 23.58 -40.09 -2.97
N GLU A 149 24.92 -40.21 -3.01
CA GLU A 149 25.73 -40.86 -1.97
C GLU A 149 26.51 -39.87 -1.08
N LEU A 150 26.26 -38.56 -1.21
CA LEU A 150 26.98 -37.55 -0.43
C LEU A 150 26.54 -37.50 1.04
N SER A 151 27.50 -37.30 1.94
CA SER A 151 27.23 -36.99 3.35
C SER A 151 26.59 -35.60 3.52
N PRO A 152 25.87 -35.35 4.64
CA PRO A 152 25.31 -34.03 4.94
C PRO A 152 26.35 -32.91 4.94
N GLN A 153 27.59 -33.17 5.40
CA GLN A 153 28.65 -32.16 5.35
C GLN A 153 29.05 -31.82 3.91
N GLN A 154 29.16 -32.82 3.04
CA GLN A 154 29.50 -32.61 1.63
C GLN A 154 28.38 -31.88 0.88
N ILE A 155 27.12 -32.18 1.17
CA ILE A 155 25.97 -31.46 0.64
C ILE A 155 26.03 -29.97 1.00
N ASN A 156 26.31 -29.65 2.27
CA ASN A 156 26.45 -28.25 2.70
C ASN A 156 27.60 -27.53 2.00
N LEU A 157 28.69 -28.23 1.69
CA LEU A 157 29.81 -27.65 0.92
C LEU A 157 29.39 -27.28 -0.51
N VAL A 158 28.59 -28.10 -1.18
CA VAL A 158 28.06 -27.80 -2.52
C VAL A 158 27.18 -26.56 -2.48
N TYR A 159 26.23 -26.49 -1.53
CA TYR A 159 25.38 -25.30 -1.37
C TYR A 159 26.20 -24.03 -1.06
N ALA A 160 27.19 -24.13 -0.16
CA ALA A 160 28.05 -23.00 0.17
C ALA A 160 28.89 -22.53 -1.04
N SER A 161 29.43 -23.48 -1.82
CA SER A 161 30.18 -23.18 -3.04
C SER A 161 29.31 -22.45 -4.07
N GLU A 162 28.08 -22.91 -4.29
CA GLU A 162 27.15 -22.28 -5.22
C GLU A 162 26.65 -20.91 -4.74
N ALA A 163 26.48 -20.73 -3.43
CA ALA A 163 26.21 -19.41 -2.86
C ALA A 163 27.39 -18.45 -3.05
N ASP A 164 28.63 -18.94 -2.95
CA ASP A 164 29.83 -18.15 -3.20
C ASP A 164 30.00 -17.77 -4.67
N VAL A 165 29.52 -18.58 -5.64
CA VAL A 165 29.47 -18.16 -7.06
C VAL A 165 28.65 -16.88 -7.22
N LEU A 166 27.49 -16.80 -6.57
CA LEU A 166 26.63 -15.62 -6.61
C LEU A 166 27.29 -14.43 -5.88
N ASN A 167 27.91 -14.67 -4.72
CA ASN A 167 28.59 -13.62 -3.97
C ASN A 167 29.79 -13.06 -4.77
N MET A 168 30.57 -13.94 -5.41
CA MET A 168 31.67 -13.55 -6.28
C MET A 168 31.18 -12.78 -7.51
N ALA A 169 30.05 -13.20 -8.11
CA ALA A 169 29.49 -12.52 -9.28
C ALA A 169 29.05 -11.08 -8.98
N LEU A 170 28.48 -10.81 -7.80
CA LEU A 170 27.94 -9.50 -7.44
C LEU A 170 28.88 -8.63 -6.61
N PHE A 171 29.54 -9.20 -5.60
CA PHE A 171 30.36 -8.49 -4.62
C PHE A 171 31.87 -8.66 -4.83
N GLY A 172 32.28 -9.59 -5.70
CA GLY A 172 33.70 -9.88 -5.96
C GLY A 172 34.42 -10.59 -4.82
N MET A 173 33.69 -11.13 -3.84
CA MET A 173 34.27 -11.82 -2.69
C MET A 173 33.38 -12.97 -2.20
N THR A 174 33.99 -13.97 -1.57
CA THR A 174 33.29 -15.09 -0.92
C THR A 174 32.78 -14.70 0.45
N ALA A 175 31.84 -15.49 1.00
CA ALA A 175 31.34 -15.31 2.35
C ALA A 175 32.43 -15.45 3.42
N LYS A 176 33.51 -16.21 3.13
CA LYS A 176 34.67 -16.29 4.02
C LYS A 176 35.49 -15.01 3.97
N GLN A 177 35.86 -14.54 2.77
CA GLN A 177 36.62 -13.30 2.59
C GLN A 177 35.92 -12.08 3.20
N TRP A 178 34.59 -12.03 3.09
CA TRP A 178 33.81 -10.98 3.72
C TRP A 178 33.88 -11.03 5.27
N ARG A 179 33.72 -12.21 5.88
CA ARG A 179 33.84 -12.38 7.34
C ARG A 179 35.25 -12.03 7.83
N ASP A 180 36.27 -12.45 7.10
CA ASP A 180 37.67 -12.18 7.45
C ASP A 180 37.99 -10.67 7.39
N SER A 181 37.33 -9.92 6.49
CA SER A 181 37.47 -8.46 6.37
C SER A 181 36.58 -7.64 7.30
N HIS A 182 35.55 -8.25 7.91
CA HIS A 182 34.57 -7.60 8.78
C HIS A 182 34.45 -8.31 10.14
N PRO A 183 35.53 -8.39 10.94
CA PRO A 183 35.58 -9.21 12.17
C PRO A 183 34.64 -8.74 13.30
N GLY A 184 34.12 -7.51 13.23
CA GLY A 184 33.16 -6.95 14.20
C GLY A 184 31.69 -7.07 13.79
N ASP A 185 31.43 -7.42 12.54
CA ASP A 185 30.09 -7.48 11.97
C ASP A 185 29.44 -8.85 12.18
N LYS A 186 28.14 -8.85 12.46
CA LYS A 186 27.36 -10.07 12.67
C LYS A 186 26.53 -10.36 11.43
N GLY A 187 26.53 -11.60 10.97
CA GLY A 187 25.69 -12.05 9.85
C GLY A 187 26.49 -12.44 8.61
N ASN A 188 25.90 -12.21 7.44
CA ASN A 188 26.43 -12.57 6.12
C ASN A 188 26.52 -11.32 5.23
N ILE A 189 27.38 -11.32 4.20
CA ILE A 189 27.51 -10.23 3.22
C ILE A 189 26.17 -9.76 2.65
N ARG A 190 25.21 -10.68 2.48
CA ARG A 190 23.87 -10.38 1.96
C ARG A 190 23.03 -9.51 2.90
N ASP A 191 23.27 -9.57 4.22
CA ASP A 191 22.56 -8.76 5.22
C ASP A 191 22.92 -7.27 5.13
N TYR A 192 24.06 -6.97 4.52
CA TYR A 192 24.58 -5.61 4.34
C TYR A 192 24.38 -5.08 2.90
N ALA A 193 23.67 -5.83 2.05
CA ALA A 193 23.40 -5.44 0.68
C ALA A 193 22.25 -4.43 0.58
N ASN A 194 22.37 -3.45 -0.33
CA ASN A 194 21.30 -2.50 -0.60
C ASN A 194 20.17 -3.11 -1.46
N THR A 195 19.06 -2.39 -1.63
CA THR A 195 17.91 -2.87 -2.41
C THR A 195 18.28 -3.29 -3.83
N SER A 196 19.09 -2.51 -4.54
CA SER A 196 19.49 -2.82 -5.92
C SER A 196 20.34 -4.08 -6.00
N GLN A 197 21.25 -4.26 -5.05
CA GLN A 197 22.07 -5.47 -4.93
C GLN A 197 21.22 -6.71 -4.62
N LEU A 198 20.24 -6.61 -3.72
CA LEU A 198 19.33 -7.71 -3.40
C LEU A 198 18.46 -8.12 -4.60
N VAL A 199 17.98 -7.14 -5.38
CA VAL A 199 17.24 -7.41 -6.63
C VAL A 199 18.12 -8.13 -7.66
N CYS A 200 19.34 -7.62 -7.87
CA CYS A 200 20.31 -8.24 -8.76
C CYS A 200 20.61 -9.68 -8.32
N LEU A 201 20.91 -9.90 -7.05
CA LEU A 201 21.19 -11.22 -6.48
C LEU A 201 20.03 -12.20 -6.70
N SER A 202 18.80 -11.77 -6.47
CA SER A 202 17.62 -12.63 -6.65
C SER A 202 17.42 -13.03 -8.11
N ASN A 203 17.78 -12.17 -9.06
CA ASN A 203 17.79 -12.52 -10.47
C ASN A 203 18.96 -13.45 -10.83
N LEU A 204 20.15 -13.24 -10.26
CA LEU A 204 21.29 -14.14 -10.46
C LEU A 204 21.00 -15.55 -9.94
N GLU A 205 20.24 -15.70 -8.85
CA GLU A 205 19.79 -17.01 -8.33
C GLU A 205 18.98 -17.78 -9.39
N ASN A 206 18.01 -17.12 -10.03
CA ASN A 206 17.21 -17.73 -11.10
C ASN A 206 18.05 -18.10 -12.34
N LEU A 207 18.93 -17.19 -12.79
CA LEU A 207 19.79 -17.47 -13.93
C LEU A 207 20.78 -18.59 -13.64
N ASN A 208 21.33 -18.64 -12.43
CA ASN A 208 22.22 -19.71 -12.04
C ASN A 208 21.48 -21.06 -12.00
N ALA A 209 20.23 -21.10 -11.52
CA ALA A 209 19.40 -22.30 -11.56
C ALA A 209 19.21 -22.82 -12.99
N LEU A 210 18.91 -21.92 -13.94
CA LEU A 210 18.81 -22.26 -15.36
C LEU A 210 20.13 -22.81 -15.91
N PHE A 211 21.26 -22.12 -15.65
CA PHE A 211 22.55 -22.58 -16.14
C PHE A 211 22.99 -23.92 -15.53
N ILE A 212 22.57 -24.21 -14.30
CA ILE A 212 22.77 -25.51 -13.66
C ILE A 212 21.99 -26.61 -14.41
N GLN A 213 20.72 -26.35 -14.76
CA GLN A 213 19.90 -27.27 -15.55
C GLN A 213 20.48 -27.50 -16.95
N GLU A 214 21.05 -26.46 -17.56
CA GLU A 214 21.77 -26.54 -18.84
C GLU A 214 23.16 -27.21 -18.73
N LYS A 215 23.55 -27.66 -17.53
CA LYS A 215 24.86 -28.29 -17.25
C LYS A 215 26.05 -27.40 -17.61
N THR A 216 25.87 -26.09 -17.54
CA THR A 216 26.96 -25.14 -17.79
C THR A 216 28.02 -25.25 -16.69
N PRO A 217 29.32 -25.38 -17.01
CA PRO A 217 30.38 -25.46 -16.01
C PRO A 217 30.41 -24.25 -15.08
N GLN A 218 30.64 -24.48 -13.77
CA GLN A 218 30.64 -23.43 -12.75
C GLN A 218 31.52 -22.20 -13.09
N PRO A 219 32.75 -22.35 -13.62
CA PRO A 219 33.59 -21.20 -13.99
C PRO A 219 33.01 -20.35 -15.13
N GLU A 220 32.24 -20.97 -16.03
CA GLU A 220 31.56 -20.27 -17.12
C GLU A 220 30.32 -19.55 -16.58
N ARG A 221 29.55 -20.21 -15.70
CA ARG A 221 28.41 -19.61 -14.99
C ARG A 221 28.83 -18.34 -14.25
N LEU A 222 29.91 -18.41 -13.47
CA LEU A 222 30.43 -17.24 -12.74
C LEU A 222 30.71 -16.05 -13.66
N ARG A 223 31.37 -16.27 -14.81
CA ARG A 223 31.67 -15.21 -15.77
C ARG A 223 30.40 -14.59 -16.36
N LYS A 224 29.46 -15.42 -16.81
CA LYS A 224 28.17 -14.95 -17.35
C LYS A 224 27.38 -14.17 -16.30
N LEU A 225 27.27 -14.70 -15.08
CA LEU A 225 26.57 -14.07 -13.97
C LEU A 225 27.20 -12.73 -13.59
N ASN A 226 28.53 -12.62 -13.55
CA ASN A 226 29.21 -11.36 -13.26
C ASN A 226 28.96 -10.29 -14.34
N GLN A 227 29.02 -10.66 -15.62
CA GLN A 227 28.70 -9.74 -16.72
C GLN A 227 27.28 -9.20 -16.61
N ILE A 228 26.32 -10.09 -16.33
CA ILE A 228 24.92 -9.71 -16.13
C ILE A 228 24.77 -8.83 -14.89
N ALA A 229 25.45 -9.16 -13.78
CA ALA A 229 25.42 -8.37 -12.56
C ALA A 229 25.92 -6.94 -12.78
N ILE A 230 27.02 -6.76 -13.51
CA ILE A 230 27.57 -5.44 -13.86
C ILE A 230 26.55 -4.64 -14.68
N GLN A 231 25.94 -5.26 -15.70
CA GLN A 231 24.94 -4.61 -16.53
C GLN A 231 23.71 -4.18 -15.71
N GLN A 232 23.19 -5.09 -14.87
CA GLN A 232 22.02 -4.83 -14.03
C GLN A 232 22.28 -3.75 -12.99
N MET A 233 23.42 -3.83 -12.31
CA MET A 233 23.81 -2.80 -11.35
C MET A 233 23.98 -1.45 -12.03
N GLY A 234 24.57 -1.39 -13.22
CA GLY A 234 24.63 -0.16 -14.02
C GLY A 234 23.25 0.46 -14.24
N ILE A 235 22.25 -0.34 -14.62
CA ILE A 235 20.87 0.15 -14.80
C ILE A 235 20.24 0.56 -13.45
N LEU A 236 20.40 -0.25 -12.41
CA LEU A 236 19.76 -0.04 -11.10
C LEU A 236 20.39 1.10 -10.28
N THR A 237 21.63 1.50 -10.57
CA THR A 237 22.29 2.66 -9.96
C THR A 237 22.17 3.92 -10.80
N THR A 238 21.88 3.79 -12.10
CA THR A 238 21.64 4.96 -12.97
C THR A 238 20.20 5.41 -12.76
N ASP A 239 20.06 6.53 -12.06
CA ASP A 239 18.82 7.13 -11.56
C ASP A 239 17.65 7.08 -12.56
N THR A 240 16.82 6.04 -12.48
CA THR A 240 15.59 5.89 -13.29
C THR A 240 14.41 6.65 -12.66
N ARG A 241 14.67 7.72 -11.91
CA ARG A 241 13.63 8.67 -11.48
C ARG A 241 13.16 9.60 -12.60
N LEU A 242 13.77 9.58 -13.79
CA LEU A 242 13.57 10.62 -14.81
C LEU A 242 12.71 10.26 -16.04
N ARG A 243 12.07 9.07 -16.16
CA ARG A 243 11.32 8.74 -17.39
C ARG A 243 9.91 8.15 -17.29
N PHE A 244 9.36 7.91 -16.10
CA PHE A 244 7.98 7.41 -15.97
C PHE A 244 6.96 8.42 -15.41
N LEU A 245 7.26 9.73 -15.42
CA LEU A 245 6.31 10.80 -15.09
C LEU A 245 6.16 11.86 -16.20
N LYS A 246 6.21 11.44 -17.46
CA LYS A 246 5.67 12.23 -18.58
C LYS A 246 4.82 11.34 -19.48
N VAL A 247 3.68 10.91 -18.95
CA VAL A 247 2.53 10.53 -19.78
C VAL A 247 1.31 11.18 -19.14
N GLY A 248 0.78 12.20 -19.81
CA GLY A 248 -0.48 12.87 -19.46
C GLY A 248 -0.29 14.30 -18.96
N ASP A 249 0.00 15.22 -19.88
CA ASP A 249 -0.50 16.61 -19.86
C ASP A 249 -0.47 17.08 -21.33
N GLU A 250 -1.51 16.71 -22.07
CA GLU A 250 -2.05 17.51 -23.18
C GLU A 250 -3.34 18.17 -22.68
#